data_AF-W8YTB4-F1
#
_entry.id   AF-W8YTB4-F1
#
_cell.length_a   1.000
_cell.length_b   1.000
_cell.length_c   1.000
_cell.angle_alpha   90.00
_cell.angle_beta   90.00
_cell.angle_gamma   90.00
#
_symmetry.space_group_name_H-M   'P 1'
#
loop_
_entity.id
_entity.type
_entity.pdbx_description
1 polymer ?
#
loop_
_entity_poly.entity_id
_entity_poly.type
_entity_poly.pdbx_seq_one_letter_code
_entity_poly.pdbx_strand_id
1 'polypeptide(L)'
;MELTLLGTGAGRPSRLRNVTSVALTLPQPRCSVWLFDCGEATQHQLMRTPLKMSKVEAVFITHMHGDHVNGLPGLLSSRSYHPGAGKLRLFGPEGIREYVQAVFRLTASHLDYELEITELAPGIVYEDELYAVEADRLDHRVASWGYRIVEKDKPGALDSAKARSLGVPFGPQLGLLKQGQDITLDDGRVIRSSDVLGPALPGRIVTILGDTTPCPAIVRLAKDADLLVHEATFEGAMAAKAKAYGHSTTLQAAAAAAEAGARRLVMTHFSSRYRDEDMPALVAEARGIFAESYAGADLLTLPIPRQGEEETGGYCLI
;
A
#
# COMPACT_ATOMS: atom_id res chain seq x y z
N MET A 1 7.57 -0.80 -7.82
CA MET A 1 6.52 -0.38 -6.88
C MET A 1 7.26 0.14 -5.68
N GLU A 2 6.85 1.27 -5.13
CA GLU A 2 7.55 1.93 -4.03
C GLU A 2 6.53 2.40 -3.01
N LEU A 3 6.90 2.33 -1.73
CA LEU A 3 6.11 2.83 -0.61
C LEU A 3 6.80 4.05 -0.01
N THR A 4 6.15 5.20 0.03
CA THR A 4 6.63 6.40 0.72
C THR A 4 5.79 6.65 1.95
N LEU A 5 6.41 6.68 3.12
CA LEU A 5 5.73 7.03 4.38
C LEU A 5 5.65 8.56 4.48
N LEU A 6 4.46 9.14 4.31
CA LEU A 6 4.28 10.59 4.38
C LEU A 6 4.18 11.08 5.83
N GLY A 7 3.70 10.24 6.74
CA GLY A 7 3.68 10.52 8.17
C GLY A 7 3.62 9.23 8.97
N THR A 8 4.35 9.21 10.09
CA THR A 8 4.62 7.99 10.87
C THR A 8 4.31 8.13 12.38
N GLY A 9 3.72 9.25 12.79
CA GLY A 9 3.37 9.53 14.19
C GLY A 9 1.94 9.18 14.54
N ALA A 10 1.72 8.76 15.79
CA ALA A 10 0.40 8.40 16.30
C ALA A 10 -0.35 9.54 17.00
N GLY A 11 -1.65 9.63 16.75
CA GLY A 11 -2.63 10.45 17.46
C GLY A 11 -2.56 11.96 17.18
N ARG A 12 -1.35 12.52 17.02
CA ARG A 12 -1.13 13.96 16.78
C ARG A 12 0.23 14.21 16.13
N PRO A 13 0.40 15.31 15.39
CA PRO A 13 1.69 15.65 14.81
C PRO A 13 2.71 16.02 15.89
N SER A 14 3.98 15.84 15.54
CA SER A 14 5.12 16.25 16.34
C SER A 14 6.13 16.99 15.45
N ARG A 15 7.20 17.52 16.04
CA ARG A 15 8.28 18.14 15.26
C ARG A 15 9.02 17.14 14.37
N LEU A 16 9.03 15.86 14.73
CA LEU A 16 9.77 14.81 14.03
C LEU A 16 8.90 14.05 13.03
N ARG A 17 7.64 13.82 13.40
CA ARG A 17 6.71 12.94 12.67
C ARG A 17 5.36 13.60 12.51
N ASN A 18 4.87 13.67 11.28
CA ASN A 18 3.48 13.98 10.98
C ASN A 18 2.58 12.77 11.29
N VAL A 19 1.28 13.01 11.35
CA VAL A 19 0.27 11.95 11.48
C VAL A 19 0.15 11.07 10.24
N THR A 20 -0.48 9.91 10.41
CA THR A 20 -0.51 8.80 9.44
C THR A 20 -0.91 9.22 8.03
N SER A 21 -0.01 8.93 7.08
CA SER A 21 -0.36 8.75 5.67
C SER A 21 0.77 8.01 4.97
N VAL A 22 0.40 7.10 4.06
CA VAL A 22 1.32 6.28 3.29
C VAL A 22 0.97 6.37 1.82
N ALA A 23 1.96 6.57 0.95
CA ALA A 23 1.79 6.60 -0.49
C ALA A 23 2.39 5.36 -1.14
N LEU A 24 1.57 4.62 -1.89
CA LEU A 24 2.01 3.51 -2.72
C LEU A 24 2.09 3.95 -4.18
N THR A 25 3.31 4.01 -4.71
CA THR A 25 3.57 4.35 -6.11
C THR A 25 3.47 3.11 -6.99
N LEU A 26 2.50 3.12 -7.88
CA LEU A 26 2.23 2.04 -8.82
C LEU A 26 2.99 2.29 -10.14
N PRO A 27 3.89 1.37 -10.54
CA PRO A 27 4.71 1.56 -11.73
C PRO A 27 3.89 1.44 -13.02
N GLN A 28 4.58 1.53 -14.16
CA GLN A 28 3.98 1.22 -15.46
C GLN A 28 3.30 -0.17 -15.46
N PRO A 29 2.15 -0.30 -16.15
CA PRO A 29 1.55 0.70 -17.05
C PRO A 29 0.65 1.73 -16.34
N ARG A 30 0.40 1.60 -15.03
CA ARG A 30 -0.58 2.44 -14.33
C ARG A 30 -0.09 3.86 -14.02
N CYS A 31 1.16 3.99 -13.58
CA CYS A 31 1.81 5.30 -13.30
C CYS A 31 0.96 6.23 -12.41
N SER A 32 0.44 5.70 -11.31
CA SER A 32 -0.39 6.42 -10.34
C SER A 32 0.09 6.22 -8.91
N VAL A 33 -0.50 6.96 -7.99
CA VAL A 33 -0.25 6.88 -6.54
C VAL A 33 -1.55 6.53 -5.85
N TRP A 34 -1.49 5.59 -4.92
CA TRP A 34 -2.56 5.31 -3.96
C TRP A 34 -2.14 5.79 -2.58
N LEU A 35 -3.03 6.49 -1.88
CA LEU A 35 -2.81 6.89 -0.50
C LEU A 35 -3.55 5.96 0.45
N PHE A 36 -2.91 5.62 1.56
CA PHE A 36 -3.48 4.90 2.68
C PHE A 36 -3.41 5.81 3.90
N ASP A 37 -4.59 6.17 4.38
CA ASP A 37 -4.85 7.28 5.28
C ASP A 37 -4.38 8.65 4.74
N CYS A 38 -5.02 9.69 5.26
CA CYS A 38 -4.79 11.07 4.89
C CYS A 38 -4.96 11.97 6.12
N GLY A 39 -4.10 11.74 7.13
CA GLY A 39 -4.02 12.58 8.31
C GLY A 39 -3.75 14.05 7.99
N GLU A 40 -3.99 14.93 8.96
CA GLU A 40 -3.73 16.36 8.83
C GLU A 40 -2.33 16.63 8.24
N ALA A 41 -2.24 17.64 7.38
CA ALA A 41 -1.02 18.03 6.68
C ALA A 41 -0.42 17.00 5.70
N THR A 42 -1.10 15.90 5.35
CA THR A 42 -0.66 14.96 4.30
C THR A 42 -0.31 15.66 2.98
N GLN A 43 -1.13 16.62 2.53
CA GLN A 43 -0.83 17.41 1.33
C GLN A 43 0.48 18.21 1.44
N HIS A 44 0.86 18.65 2.65
CA HIS A 44 2.12 19.37 2.89
C HIS A 44 3.30 18.41 2.82
N GLN A 45 3.15 17.20 3.34
CA GLN A 45 4.16 16.15 3.22
C GLN A 45 4.35 15.74 1.76
N LEU A 46 3.27 15.61 0.97
CA LEU A 46 3.36 15.35 -0.47
C LEU A 46 4.19 16.41 -1.22
N MET A 47 4.05 17.70 -0.89
CA MET A 47 4.84 18.78 -1.50
C MET A 47 6.35 18.66 -1.26
N ARG A 48 6.77 17.86 -0.27
CA ARG A 48 8.17 17.59 0.06
C ARG A 48 8.72 16.35 -0.66
N THR A 49 7.91 15.71 -1.50
CA THR A 49 8.26 14.51 -2.27
C THR A 49 8.23 14.80 -3.78
N PRO A 50 8.83 13.94 -4.62
CA PRO A 50 8.62 14.01 -6.07
C PRO A 50 7.21 13.55 -6.51
N LEU A 51 6.38 13.02 -5.60
CA LEU A 51 5.05 12.52 -5.91
C LEU A 51 4.12 13.68 -6.27
N LYS A 52 3.38 13.52 -7.37
CA LYS A 52 2.45 14.53 -7.85
C LYS A 52 1.06 14.24 -7.30
N MET A 53 0.44 15.23 -6.66
CA MET A 53 -0.94 15.11 -6.16
C MET A 53 -1.94 14.77 -7.28
N SER A 54 -1.70 15.25 -8.51
CA SER A 54 -2.50 14.90 -9.70
C SER A 54 -2.40 13.44 -10.12
N LYS A 55 -1.41 12.68 -9.61
CA LYS A 55 -1.27 11.24 -9.82
C LYS A 55 -1.93 10.40 -8.74
N VAL A 56 -2.47 11.02 -7.68
CA VAL A 56 -3.28 10.32 -6.67
C VAL A 56 -4.58 9.89 -7.32
N GLU A 57 -4.75 8.58 -7.47
CA GLU A 57 -5.91 7.98 -8.14
C GLU A 57 -6.88 7.34 -7.15
N ALA A 58 -6.37 6.85 -6.03
CA ALA A 58 -7.17 6.27 -4.97
C ALA A 58 -6.67 6.69 -3.58
N VAL A 59 -7.60 6.82 -2.65
CA VAL A 59 -7.34 7.03 -1.22
C VAL A 59 -8.12 5.98 -0.44
N PHE A 60 -7.44 5.26 0.44
CA PHE A 60 -8.00 4.22 1.30
C PHE A 60 -7.87 4.66 2.76
N ILE A 61 -8.99 4.83 3.46
CA ILE A 61 -9.04 5.26 4.85
C ILE A 61 -9.27 4.06 5.75
N THR A 62 -8.34 3.80 6.66
CA THR A 62 -8.39 2.67 7.58
C THR A 62 -9.48 2.86 8.63
N HIS A 63 -9.60 4.05 9.22
CA HIS A 63 -10.62 4.36 10.22
C HIS A 63 -10.85 5.88 10.37
N MET A 64 -11.89 6.28 11.11
CA MET A 64 -12.36 7.67 11.18
C MET A 64 -11.69 8.53 12.27
N HIS A 65 -10.56 8.13 12.85
CA HIS A 65 -9.84 9.03 13.76
C HIS A 65 -9.19 10.20 12.99
N GLY A 66 -9.13 11.36 13.64
CA GLY A 66 -8.73 12.62 12.99
C GLY A 66 -7.31 12.60 12.42
N ASP A 67 -6.39 11.91 13.08
CA ASP A 67 -5.02 11.71 12.62
C ASP A 67 -4.88 10.82 11.38
N HIS A 68 -5.98 10.22 10.91
CA HIS A 68 -6.05 9.45 9.66
C HIS A 68 -6.91 10.13 8.58
N VAL A 69 -7.79 11.09 8.92
CA VAL A 69 -8.75 11.67 7.96
C VAL A 69 -8.72 13.19 7.82
N ASN A 70 -8.17 13.94 8.78
CA ASN A 70 -8.31 15.40 8.81
C ASN A 70 -7.59 16.13 7.66
N GLY A 71 -6.65 15.48 6.98
CA GLY A 71 -6.01 16.03 5.79
C GLY A 71 -6.82 15.84 4.51
N LEU A 72 -7.82 14.95 4.52
CA LEU A 72 -8.55 14.54 3.33
C LEU A 72 -9.28 15.69 2.64
N PRO A 73 -10.07 16.56 3.33
CA PRO A 73 -10.78 17.63 2.63
C PRO A 73 -9.81 18.59 1.93
N GLY A 74 -8.73 18.98 2.61
CA GLY A 74 -7.71 19.86 2.04
C GLY A 74 -6.98 19.24 0.85
N LEU A 75 -6.64 17.95 0.92
CA LEU A 75 -6.01 17.24 -0.19
C LEU A 75 -6.94 17.17 -1.41
N LEU A 76 -8.22 16.84 -1.21
CA LEU A 76 -9.20 16.75 -2.28
C LEU A 76 -9.41 18.11 -2.98
N SER A 77 -9.54 19.20 -2.20
CA SER A 77 -9.66 20.56 -2.73
C SER A 77 -8.40 21.00 -3.47
N SER A 78 -7.21 20.79 -2.89
CA SER A 78 -5.94 21.12 -3.54
C SER A 78 -5.73 20.36 -4.85
N ARG A 79 -6.16 19.09 -4.91
CA ARG A 79 -6.11 18.29 -6.14
C ARG A 79 -6.93 18.90 -7.29
N SER A 80 -8.00 19.63 -6.99
CA SER A 80 -8.86 20.28 -8.00
C SER A 80 -8.10 21.32 -8.83
N TYR A 81 -7.09 21.98 -8.23
CA TYR A 81 -6.24 22.96 -8.91
C TYR A 81 -5.22 22.33 -9.86
N HIS A 82 -5.24 21.01 -10.06
CA HIS A 82 -4.37 20.32 -11.01
C HIS A 82 -5.19 19.81 -12.22
N PRO A 83 -5.13 20.50 -13.37
CA PRO A 83 -5.79 20.06 -14.59
C PRO A 83 -5.38 18.64 -14.98
N GLY A 84 -6.35 17.82 -15.38
CA GLY A 84 -6.11 16.45 -15.87
C GLY A 84 -5.87 15.40 -14.79
N ALA A 85 -6.13 15.70 -13.51
CA ALA A 85 -6.00 14.72 -12.42
C ALA A 85 -6.95 13.51 -12.58
N GLY A 86 -8.02 13.62 -13.38
CA GLY A 86 -8.96 12.52 -13.62
C GLY A 86 -9.72 12.09 -12.36
N LYS A 87 -10.48 11.00 -12.50
CA LYS A 87 -11.30 10.42 -11.43
C LYS A 87 -10.45 10.00 -10.22
N LEU A 88 -10.93 10.31 -9.01
CA LEU A 88 -10.38 9.81 -7.75
C LEU A 88 -11.38 8.87 -7.08
N ARG A 89 -10.89 7.74 -6.57
CA ARG A 89 -11.68 6.79 -5.79
C ARG A 89 -11.31 6.91 -4.30
N LEU A 90 -12.31 7.11 -3.45
CA LEU A 90 -12.16 7.18 -2.01
C LEU A 90 -12.84 5.97 -1.38
N PHE A 91 -12.06 5.13 -0.72
CA PHE A 91 -12.53 3.99 0.05
C PHE A 91 -12.38 4.32 1.53
N GLY A 92 -13.40 4.11 2.34
CA GLY A 92 -13.32 4.38 3.77
C GLY A 92 -14.45 3.75 4.57
N PRO A 93 -14.40 3.78 5.90
CA PRO A 93 -15.46 3.24 6.74
C PRO A 93 -16.78 3.99 6.53
N GLU A 94 -17.87 3.43 7.04
CA GLU A 94 -19.15 4.13 7.18
C GLU A 94 -18.94 5.53 7.79
N GLY A 95 -19.54 6.55 7.17
CA GLY A 95 -19.43 7.95 7.58
C GLY A 95 -18.40 8.76 6.80
N ILE A 96 -17.49 8.12 6.04
CA ILE A 96 -16.51 8.86 5.21
C ILE A 96 -17.20 9.74 4.15
N ARG A 97 -18.32 9.26 3.57
CA ARG A 97 -19.11 10.04 2.60
C ARG A 97 -19.70 11.27 3.25
N GLU A 98 -20.36 11.10 4.40
CA GLU A 98 -20.98 12.19 5.13
C GLU A 98 -19.93 13.21 5.58
N TYR A 99 -18.78 12.76 6.07
CA TYR A 99 -17.67 13.62 6.47
C TYR A 99 -17.22 14.55 5.32
N VAL A 100 -16.90 13.99 4.16
CA VAL A 100 -16.45 14.78 3.00
C VAL A 100 -17.55 15.73 2.53
N GLN A 101 -18.78 15.25 2.40
CA GLN A 101 -19.92 16.07 1.94
C GLN A 101 -20.24 17.21 2.91
N ALA A 102 -20.18 16.95 4.22
CA ALA A 102 -20.45 17.95 5.25
C ALA A 102 -19.39 19.05 5.24
N VAL A 103 -18.10 18.69 5.20
CA VAL A 103 -17.01 19.67 5.12
C VAL A 103 -17.16 20.52 3.86
N PHE A 104 -17.34 19.90 2.69
CA PHE A 104 -17.42 20.63 1.43
C PHE A 104 -18.64 21.54 1.34
N ARG A 105 -19.78 21.11 1.88
CA ARG A 105 -20.97 21.96 1.99
C ARG A 105 -20.70 23.18 2.87
N LEU A 106 -20.03 22.99 4.02
CA LEU A 106 -19.75 24.07 4.97
C LEU A 106 -18.66 25.03 4.48
N THR A 107 -17.70 24.54 3.69
CA THR A 107 -16.60 25.34 3.14
C THR A 107 -16.86 25.88 1.73
N ALA A 108 -18.06 25.65 1.18
CA ALA A 108 -18.42 25.98 -0.20
C ALA A 108 -17.37 25.49 -1.22
N SER A 109 -16.85 24.28 -0.99
CA SER A 109 -15.81 23.67 -1.83
C SER A 109 -16.43 22.83 -2.95
N HIS A 110 -15.82 22.90 -4.13
CA HIS A 110 -16.23 22.16 -5.32
C HIS A 110 -15.01 21.44 -5.91
N LEU A 111 -15.25 20.33 -6.62
CA LEU A 111 -14.22 19.57 -7.30
C LEU A 111 -14.42 19.66 -8.81
N ASP A 112 -13.33 19.87 -9.53
CA ASP A 112 -13.27 19.88 -11.00
C ASP A 112 -12.93 18.49 -11.58
N TYR A 113 -13.14 17.44 -10.78
CA TYR A 113 -12.93 16.05 -11.15
C TYR A 113 -13.95 15.14 -10.47
N GLU A 114 -14.16 13.95 -11.04
CA GLU A 114 -15.06 12.95 -10.47
C GLU A 114 -14.48 12.35 -9.18
N LEU A 115 -15.23 12.44 -8.09
CA LEU A 115 -14.95 11.75 -6.83
C LEU A 115 -15.95 10.61 -6.64
N GLU A 116 -15.46 9.38 -6.71
CA GLU A 116 -16.24 8.19 -6.37
C GLU A 116 -15.92 7.78 -4.93
N ILE A 117 -16.93 7.76 -4.06
CA ILE A 117 -16.77 7.34 -2.67
C ILE A 117 -17.41 5.97 -2.50
N THR A 118 -16.69 5.04 -1.86
CA THR A 118 -17.13 3.68 -1.52
C THR A 118 -16.95 3.46 -0.03
N GLU A 119 -18.02 3.09 0.66
CA GLU A 119 -17.94 2.68 2.07
C GLU A 119 -17.61 1.20 2.17
N LEU A 120 -16.68 0.85 3.05
CA LEU A 120 -16.03 -0.46 3.07
C LEU A 120 -16.97 -1.58 3.57
N ALA A 121 -16.82 -2.73 2.94
CA ALA A 121 -17.28 -4.03 3.40
C ALA A 121 -16.11 -5.03 3.33
N PRO A 122 -16.11 -6.12 4.13
CA PRO A 122 -15.05 -7.12 4.04
C PRO A 122 -15.02 -7.80 2.66
N GLY A 123 -13.82 -8.10 2.17
CA GLY A 123 -13.59 -8.74 0.87
C GLY A 123 -12.92 -7.79 -0.14
N ILE A 124 -13.10 -8.08 -1.43
CA ILE A 124 -12.51 -7.28 -2.51
C ILE A 124 -13.23 -5.94 -2.64
N VAL A 125 -12.51 -4.85 -2.33
CA VAL A 125 -13.03 -3.47 -2.41
C VAL A 125 -12.62 -2.78 -3.70
N TYR A 126 -11.59 -3.29 -4.39
CA TYR A 126 -11.16 -2.81 -5.69
C TYR A 126 -10.54 -3.95 -6.49
N GLU A 127 -10.87 -4.06 -7.77
CA GLU A 127 -10.21 -4.99 -8.69
C GLU A 127 -10.20 -4.44 -10.11
N ASP A 128 -9.06 -4.58 -10.79
CA ASP A 128 -8.91 -4.40 -12.24
C ASP A 128 -7.94 -5.43 -12.83
N GLU A 129 -7.51 -5.25 -14.07
CA GLU A 129 -6.59 -6.15 -14.78
C GLU A 129 -5.17 -6.23 -14.17
N LEU A 130 -4.79 -5.28 -13.31
CA LEU A 130 -3.44 -5.17 -12.77
C LEU A 130 -3.38 -5.41 -11.27
N TYR A 131 -4.42 -5.03 -10.52
CA TYR A 131 -4.42 -5.05 -9.06
C TYR A 131 -5.76 -5.49 -8.50
N ALA A 132 -5.70 -6.14 -7.33
CA ALA A 132 -6.84 -6.35 -6.44
C ALA A 132 -6.51 -5.77 -5.06
N VAL A 133 -7.49 -5.17 -4.40
CA VAL A 133 -7.40 -4.73 -3.01
C VAL A 133 -8.49 -5.44 -2.21
N GLU A 134 -8.06 -6.25 -1.26
CA GLU A 134 -8.91 -6.86 -0.25
C GLU A 134 -8.86 -6.03 1.02
N ALA A 135 -10.02 -5.84 1.67
CA ALA A 135 -10.12 -5.20 2.98
C ALA A 135 -10.78 -6.14 3.98
N ASP A 136 -10.31 -6.12 5.23
CA ASP A 136 -10.95 -6.85 6.33
C ASP A 136 -10.91 -6.04 7.62
N ARG A 137 -11.81 -6.36 8.55
CA ARG A 137 -11.96 -5.65 9.82
C ARG A 137 -10.83 -5.98 10.78
N LEU A 138 -10.29 -4.93 11.38
CA LEU A 138 -9.30 -4.99 12.44
C LEU A 138 -9.95 -4.76 13.81
N ASP A 139 -9.22 -5.09 14.88
CA ASP A 139 -9.66 -4.87 16.26
C ASP A 139 -9.12 -3.54 16.79
N HIS A 140 -9.98 -2.52 16.86
CA HIS A 140 -9.66 -1.18 17.34
C HIS A 140 -10.88 -0.56 18.05
N ARG A 141 -10.68 0.61 18.69
CA ARG A 141 -11.74 1.30 19.47
C ARG A 141 -12.92 1.77 18.62
N VAL A 142 -12.70 1.96 17.32
CA VAL A 142 -13.71 2.25 16.30
C VAL A 142 -13.53 1.25 15.16
N ALA A 143 -14.47 1.22 14.20
CA ALA A 143 -14.32 0.40 13.01
C ALA A 143 -13.00 0.75 12.29
N SER A 144 -12.09 -0.23 12.24
CA SER A 144 -10.78 -0.13 11.60
C SER A 144 -10.61 -1.24 10.56
N TRP A 145 -9.81 -0.96 9.55
CA TRP A 145 -9.65 -1.79 8.37
C TRP A 145 -8.18 -1.95 8.01
N GLY A 146 -7.83 -3.15 7.56
CA GLY A 146 -6.55 -3.44 6.93
C GLY A 146 -6.74 -3.71 5.45
N TYR A 147 -5.72 -3.41 4.65
CA TYR A 147 -5.75 -3.57 3.20
C TYR A 147 -4.65 -4.51 2.75
N ARG A 148 -5.01 -5.46 1.91
CA ARG A 148 -4.10 -6.33 1.16
C ARG A 148 -4.16 -5.94 -0.30
N ILE A 149 -3.06 -5.41 -0.82
CA ILE A 149 -2.88 -4.99 -2.20
C ILE A 149 -2.12 -6.10 -2.93
N VAL A 150 -2.75 -6.71 -3.92
CA VAL A 150 -2.18 -7.77 -4.75
C VAL A 150 -2.01 -7.24 -6.16
N GLU A 151 -0.77 -7.11 -6.63
CA GLU A 151 -0.51 -6.99 -8.07
C GLU A 151 -0.77 -8.36 -8.72
N LYS A 152 -1.46 -8.40 -9.85
CA LYS A 152 -1.71 -9.64 -10.59
C LYS A 152 -0.40 -10.17 -11.21
N ASP A 153 -0.33 -11.48 -11.37
CA ASP A 153 0.82 -12.15 -11.98
C ASP A 153 1.05 -11.66 -13.40
N LYS A 154 2.33 -11.57 -13.79
CA LYS A 154 2.69 -11.22 -15.16
C LYS A 154 3.06 -12.47 -15.96
N PRO A 155 2.71 -12.53 -17.26
CA PRO A 155 3.21 -13.58 -18.13
C PRO A 155 4.75 -13.63 -18.12
N GLY A 156 5.28 -14.86 -18.02
CA GLY A 156 6.72 -15.12 -18.02
C GLY A 156 7.41 -14.62 -19.29
N ALA A 157 8.73 -14.43 -19.26
CA ALA A 157 9.50 -13.91 -20.39
C ALA A 157 9.24 -14.73 -21.67
N LEU A 158 9.11 -14.06 -22.82
CA LEU A 158 8.98 -14.74 -24.11
C LEU A 158 10.35 -15.25 -24.53
N ASP A 159 10.46 -16.56 -24.72
CA ASP A 159 11.61 -17.19 -25.36
C ASP A 159 11.51 -16.99 -26.89
N SER A 160 12.03 -15.85 -27.33
CA SER A 160 12.05 -15.48 -28.75
C SER A 160 12.81 -16.48 -29.62
N ALA A 161 13.81 -17.18 -29.05
CA ALA A 161 14.56 -18.19 -29.79
C ALA A 161 13.72 -19.44 -30.05
N LYS A 162 12.99 -19.89 -29.03
CA LYS A 162 12.04 -21.01 -29.14
C LYS A 162 10.83 -20.66 -30.01
N ALA A 163 10.28 -19.46 -29.89
CA ALA A 163 9.21 -19.01 -30.78
C ALA A 163 9.66 -19.03 -32.25
N ARG A 164 10.88 -18.56 -32.53
CA ARG A 164 11.46 -18.60 -33.87
C ARG A 164 11.70 -20.03 -34.37
N SER A 165 12.16 -20.95 -33.51
CA SER A 165 12.39 -22.35 -33.91
C SER A 165 11.09 -23.10 -34.22
N LEU A 166 9.98 -22.68 -33.62
CA LEU A 166 8.64 -23.20 -33.93
C LEU A 166 8.03 -22.61 -35.22
N GLY A 167 8.69 -21.61 -35.81
CA GLY A 167 8.26 -20.97 -37.05
C GLY A 167 7.39 -19.73 -36.84
N VAL A 168 7.34 -19.16 -35.63
CA VAL A 168 6.62 -17.91 -35.37
C VAL A 168 7.37 -16.74 -36.04
N PRO A 169 6.74 -16.01 -36.97
CA PRO A 169 7.35 -14.86 -37.61
C PRO A 169 7.53 -13.71 -36.61
N PHE A 170 8.53 -12.86 -36.87
CA PHE A 170 8.69 -11.62 -36.12
C PHE A 170 7.54 -10.67 -36.44
N GLY A 171 6.78 -10.24 -35.42
CA GLY A 171 5.63 -9.36 -35.62
C GLY A 171 4.60 -9.45 -34.49
N PRO A 172 3.35 -9.00 -34.74
CA PRO A 172 2.28 -8.91 -33.75
C PRO A 172 1.96 -10.24 -33.04
N GLN A 173 2.19 -11.36 -33.73
CA GLN A 173 1.97 -12.72 -33.22
C GLN A 173 2.80 -13.04 -31.97
N LEU A 174 4.03 -12.52 -31.87
CA LEU A 174 4.85 -12.63 -30.66
C LEU A 174 4.23 -11.88 -29.48
N GLY A 175 3.55 -10.76 -29.75
CA GLY A 175 2.81 -9.99 -28.74
C GLY A 175 1.61 -10.76 -28.20
N LEU A 176 0.86 -11.45 -29.07
CA LEU A 176 -0.27 -12.30 -28.68
C LEU A 176 0.21 -13.46 -27.79
N LEU A 177 1.26 -14.17 -28.21
CA LEU A 177 1.88 -15.22 -27.40
C LEU A 177 2.36 -14.68 -26.05
N LYS A 178 2.98 -13.50 -26.02
CA LYS A 178 3.42 -12.85 -24.78
C LYS A 178 2.27 -12.45 -23.85
N GLN A 179 1.08 -12.21 -24.39
CA GLN A 179 -0.15 -11.95 -23.63
C GLN A 179 -0.87 -13.23 -23.19
N GLY A 180 -0.28 -14.41 -23.43
CA GLY A 180 -0.87 -15.70 -23.06
C GLY A 180 -1.86 -16.25 -24.09
N GLN A 181 -1.99 -15.62 -25.27
CA GLN A 181 -2.89 -16.07 -26.32
C GLN A 181 -2.19 -17.04 -27.27
N ASP A 182 -2.88 -18.14 -27.62
CA ASP A 182 -2.42 -19.08 -28.63
C ASP A 182 -2.60 -18.49 -30.03
N ILE A 183 -1.72 -18.83 -30.96
CA ILE A 183 -1.78 -18.37 -32.35
C ILE A 183 -1.84 -19.55 -33.32
N THR A 184 -2.43 -19.32 -34.49
CA THR A 184 -2.39 -20.27 -35.61
C THR A 184 -1.51 -19.70 -36.70
N LEU A 185 -0.53 -20.47 -37.16
CA LEU A 185 0.35 -20.11 -38.26
C LEU A 185 -0.35 -20.34 -39.61
N ASP A 186 0.21 -19.77 -40.68
CA ASP A 186 -0.33 -19.90 -42.05
C ASP A 186 -0.39 -21.35 -42.54
N ASP A 187 0.45 -22.24 -41.99
CA ASP A 187 0.45 -23.68 -42.28
C ASP A 187 -0.54 -24.49 -41.43
N GLY A 188 -1.36 -23.81 -40.62
CA GLY A 188 -2.39 -24.41 -39.78
C GLY A 188 -1.91 -24.94 -38.43
N ARG A 189 -0.60 -24.88 -38.13
CA ARG A 189 -0.09 -25.27 -36.80
C ARG A 189 -0.51 -24.26 -35.74
N VAL A 190 -0.96 -24.76 -34.60
CA VAL A 190 -1.24 -23.95 -33.40
C VAL A 190 0.00 -23.89 -32.52
N ILE A 191 0.48 -22.70 -32.23
CA ILE A 191 1.57 -22.46 -31.27
C ILE A 191 0.94 -21.94 -29.98
N ARG A 192 1.16 -22.67 -28.88
CA ARG A 192 0.62 -22.25 -27.58
C ARG A 192 1.53 -21.24 -26.92
N SER A 193 0.93 -20.29 -26.21
CA SER A 193 1.70 -19.32 -25.42
C SER A 193 2.59 -20.03 -24.38
N SER A 194 2.08 -21.10 -23.76
CA SER A 194 2.81 -21.92 -22.80
C SER A 194 4.03 -22.65 -23.38
N ASP A 195 4.09 -22.86 -24.71
CA ASP A 195 5.25 -23.47 -25.34
C ASP A 195 6.44 -22.50 -25.40
N VAL A 196 6.21 -21.19 -25.36
CA VAL A 196 7.24 -20.16 -25.61
C VAL A 196 7.42 -19.19 -24.46
N LEU A 197 6.62 -19.28 -23.39
CA LEU A 197 6.78 -18.46 -22.19
C LEU A 197 7.52 -19.20 -21.09
N GLY A 198 8.38 -18.46 -20.37
CA GLY A 198 8.91 -18.89 -19.08
C GLY A 198 7.82 -18.94 -17.99
N PRO A 199 8.19 -19.31 -16.75
CA PRO A 199 7.25 -19.29 -15.63
C PRO A 199 6.68 -17.89 -15.42
N ALA A 200 5.42 -17.82 -15.01
CA ALA A 200 4.77 -16.57 -14.64
C ALA A 200 5.58 -15.86 -13.55
N LEU A 201 5.61 -14.53 -13.60
CA LEU A 201 6.26 -13.72 -12.59
C LEU A 201 5.21 -13.38 -11.52
N PRO A 202 5.34 -13.91 -10.29
CA PRO A 202 4.40 -13.63 -9.22
C PRO A 202 4.26 -12.12 -9.01
N GLY A 203 3.04 -11.65 -8.90
CA GLY A 203 2.76 -10.28 -8.53
C GLY A 203 3.20 -9.98 -7.10
N ARG A 204 3.44 -8.69 -6.82
CA ARG A 204 3.81 -8.25 -5.47
C ARG A 204 2.58 -8.16 -4.57
N ILE A 205 2.78 -8.44 -3.29
CA ILE A 205 1.77 -8.33 -2.25
C ILE A 205 2.24 -7.30 -1.22
N VAL A 206 1.44 -6.26 -1.00
CA VAL A 206 1.67 -5.25 0.02
C VAL A 206 0.49 -5.24 0.97
N THR A 207 0.75 -5.29 2.26
CA THR A 207 -0.29 -5.19 3.29
C THR A 207 -0.08 -3.92 4.10
N ILE A 208 -1.14 -3.11 4.23
CA ILE A 208 -1.13 -1.87 5.00
C ILE A 208 -2.28 -1.94 5.99
N LEU A 209 -1.95 -1.95 7.28
CA LEU A 209 -2.93 -2.06 8.35
C LEU A 209 -3.19 -0.70 8.98
N GLY A 210 -4.45 -0.46 9.33
CA GLY A 210 -4.80 0.61 10.26
C GLY A 210 -4.44 0.26 11.70
N ASP A 211 -4.82 1.17 12.59
CA ASP A 211 -4.67 0.98 14.03
C ASP A 211 -5.40 -0.27 14.48
N THR A 212 -4.71 -1.09 15.28
CA THR A 212 -5.26 -2.37 15.72
C THR A 212 -4.50 -2.98 16.89
N THR A 213 -5.22 -3.74 17.72
CA THR A 213 -4.66 -4.78 18.58
C THR A 213 -4.48 -6.10 17.82
N PRO A 214 -3.68 -7.06 18.31
CA PRO A 214 -3.52 -8.35 17.65
C PRO A 214 -4.87 -9.05 17.38
N CYS A 215 -5.15 -9.31 16.10
CA CYS A 215 -6.36 -10.02 15.68
C CYS A 215 -6.09 -10.91 14.45
N PRO A 216 -6.91 -11.97 14.22
CA PRO A 216 -6.65 -12.93 13.14
C PRO A 216 -6.68 -12.35 11.72
N ALA A 217 -7.36 -11.21 11.51
CA ALA A 217 -7.42 -10.55 10.21
C ALA A 217 -6.03 -10.07 9.75
N ILE A 218 -5.16 -9.71 10.69
CA ILE A 218 -3.78 -9.28 10.41
C ILE A 218 -3.04 -10.37 9.63
N VAL A 219 -3.05 -11.60 10.15
CA VAL A 219 -2.34 -12.74 9.54
C VAL A 219 -2.96 -13.12 8.20
N ARG A 220 -4.30 -13.07 8.08
CA ARG A 220 -4.99 -13.34 6.80
C ARG A 220 -4.60 -12.34 5.72
N LEU A 221 -4.69 -11.05 6.03
CA LEU A 221 -4.36 -9.97 5.09
C LEU A 221 -2.86 -9.96 4.75
N ALA A 222 -1.99 -10.23 5.71
CA ALA A 222 -0.53 -10.17 5.55
C ALA A 222 0.09 -11.44 4.96
N LYS A 223 -0.71 -12.49 4.70
CA LYS A 223 -0.19 -13.79 4.28
C LYS A 223 0.73 -13.68 3.06
N ASP A 224 1.97 -14.14 3.20
CA ASP A 224 3.01 -14.14 2.17
C ASP A 224 3.30 -12.74 1.58
N ALA A 225 3.03 -11.66 2.33
CA ALA A 225 3.25 -10.29 1.84
C ALA A 225 4.74 -9.98 1.60
N ASP A 226 5.08 -9.34 0.49
CA ASP A 226 6.43 -8.83 0.24
C ASP A 226 6.77 -7.65 1.16
N LEU A 227 5.74 -6.92 1.62
CA LEU A 227 5.87 -5.86 2.61
C LEU A 227 4.60 -5.78 3.47
N LEU A 228 4.78 -5.83 4.79
CA LEU A 228 3.76 -5.54 5.79
C LEU A 228 4.06 -4.19 6.46
N VAL A 229 3.11 -3.26 6.37
CA VAL A 229 3.10 -2.00 7.12
C VAL A 229 2.16 -2.16 8.30
N HIS A 230 2.70 -2.13 9.52
CA HIS A 230 1.97 -2.40 10.76
C HIS A 230 2.21 -1.28 11.77
N GLU A 231 1.18 -0.90 12.53
CA GLU A 231 1.37 0.01 13.66
C GLU A 231 2.21 -0.64 14.78
N ALA A 232 3.10 0.14 15.38
CA ALA A 232 3.85 -0.24 16.57
C ALA A 232 3.84 0.93 17.55
N THR A 233 2.63 1.30 18.00
CA THR A 233 2.42 2.50 18.81
C THR A 233 3.25 2.49 20.11
N PHE A 234 3.53 1.30 20.64
CA PHE A 234 4.28 1.09 21.87
C PHE A 234 5.40 0.05 21.75
N GLU A 235 6.40 0.14 22.63
CA GLU A 235 7.39 -0.93 22.85
C GLU A 235 6.75 -2.17 23.50
N GLY A 236 7.41 -3.32 23.41
CA GLY A 236 6.88 -4.61 23.86
C GLY A 236 6.49 -4.66 25.34
N ALA A 237 7.25 -3.97 26.20
CA ALA A 237 6.96 -3.89 27.64
C ALA A 237 5.62 -3.21 27.96
N MET A 238 5.01 -2.50 27.00
CA MET A 238 3.77 -1.75 27.18
C MET A 238 2.52 -2.44 26.59
N ALA A 239 2.55 -3.76 26.40
CA ALA A 239 1.43 -4.53 25.83
C ALA A 239 0.07 -4.27 26.49
N ALA A 240 0.01 -4.15 27.82
CA ALA A 240 -1.24 -3.85 28.52
C ALA A 240 -1.80 -2.45 28.15
N LYS A 241 -0.91 -1.47 28.00
CA LYS A 241 -1.27 -0.12 27.58
C LYS A 241 -1.69 -0.10 26.11
N ALA A 242 -0.94 -0.77 25.24
CA ALA A 242 -1.27 -0.90 23.82
C ALA A 242 -2.70 -1.44 23.66
N LYS A 243 -3.01 -2.57 24.30
CA LYS A 243 -4.34 -3.17 24.30
C LYS A 243 -5.43 -2.21 24.80
N ALA A 244 -5.19 -1.50 25.92
CA ALA A 244 -6.16 -0.58 26.49
C ALA A 244 -6.55 0.59 25.55
N TYR A 245 -5.64 0.99 24.66
CA TYR A 245 -5.89 2.05 23.67
C TYR A 245 -6.25 1.52 22.27
N GLY A 246 -6.33 0.20 22.09
CA GLY A 246 -6.66 -0.42 20.81
C GLY A 246 -5.46 -0.57 19.86
N HIS A 247 -4.24 -0.60 20.39
CA HIS A 247 -2.99 -0.59 19.61
C HIS A 247 -2.14 -1.85 19.80
N SER A 248 -1.09 -1.94 18.99
CA SER A 248 -0.09 -2.99 19.01
C SER A 248 1.27 -2.50 19.50
N THR A 249 2.10 -3.46 19.88
CA THR A 249 3.50 -3.25 20.22
C THR A 249 4.43 -3.67 19.10
N THR A 250 5.68 -3.22 19.15
CA THR A 250 6.81 -3.72 18.32
C THR A 250 6.88 -5.25 18.25
N LEU A 251 6.83 -5.94 19.40
CA LEU A 251 6.86 -7.40 19.47
C LEU A 251 5.64 -8.05 18.82
N GLN A 252 4.45 -7.45 18.97
CA GLN A 252 3.22 -7.97 18.37
C GLN A 252 3.22 -7.80 16.84
N ALA A 253 3.68 -6.66 16.35
CA ALA A 253 3.85 -6.43 14.91
C ALA A 253 4.85 -7.43 14.30
N ALA A 254 5.98 -7.66 14.97
CA ALA A 254 6.99 -8.64 14.54
C ALA A 254 6.46 -10.08 14.57
N ALA A 255 5.71 -10.46 15.60
CA ALA A 255 5.08 -11.78 15.68
C ALA A 255 4.06 -12.00 14.55
N ALA A 256 3.23 -10.99 14.26
CA ALA A 256 2.28 -11.05 13.17
C ALA A 256 2.96 -11.18 11.80
N ALA A 257 4.07 -10.46 11.57
CA ALA A 257 4.87 -10.57 10.35
C ALA A 257 5.43 -11.98 10.16
N ALA A 258 6.01 -12.54 11.23
CA ALA A 258 6.57 -13.88 11.22
C ALA A 258 5.49 -14.96 10.98
N GLU A 259 4.34 -14.86 11.67
CA GLU A 259 3.22 -15.78 11.53
C GLU A 259 2.61 -15.75 10.12
N ALA A 260 2.51 -14.56 9.53
CA ALA A 260 1.97 -14.37 8.19
C ALA A 260 2.92 -14.84 7.07
N GLY A 261 4.19 -15.15 7.38
CA GLY A 261 5.20 -15.41 6.35
C GLY A 261 5.51 -14.15 5.52
N ALA A 262 5.35 -12.96 6.09
CA ALA A 262 5.72 -11.72 5.42
C ALA A 262 7.25 -11.69 5.20
N ARG A 263 7.70 -11.00 4.16
CA ARG A 263 9.12 -10.88 3.84
C ARG A 263 9.79 -9.74 4.58
N ARG A 264 9.08 -8.63 4.74
CA ARG A 264 9.57 -7.43 5.43
C ARG A 264 8.45 -6.80 6.23
N LEU A 265 8.82 -6.27 7.40
CA LEU A 265 7.96 -5.53 8.30
C LEU A 265 8.47 -4.09 8.38
N VAL A 266 7.58 -3.14 8.12
CA VAL A 266 7.80 -1.72 8.41
C VAL A 266 6.84 -1.31 9.49
N MET A 267 7.41 -0.98 10.66
CA MET A 267 6.67 -0.45 11.78
C MET A 267 6.44 1.04 11.60
N THR A 268 5.23 1.51 11.88
CA THR A 268 4.85 2.93 11.79
C THR A 268 3.93 3.30 12.95
N HIS A 269 3.35 4.50 12.90
CA HIS A 269 2.37 4.98 13.88
C HIS A 269 2.96 5.00 15.31
N PHE A 270 4.14 5.57 15.46
CA PHE A 270 4.84 5.60 16.75
C PHE A 270 4.25 6.65 17.68
N SER A 271 4.07 6.30 18.96
CA SER A 271 3.69 7.27 19.98
C SER A 271 4.71 8.41 20.04
N SER A 272 4.23 9.65 20.17
CA SER A 272 5.06 10.87 20.30
C SER A 272 6.01 10.89 21.50
N ARG A 273 6.01 9.82 22.32
CA ARG A 273 6.96 9.61 23.42
C ARG A 273 8.36 9.25 22.92
N TYR A 274 8.43 8.55 21.78
CA TYR A 274 9.67 8.03 21.24
C TYR A 274 10.28 9.06 20.30
N ARG A 275 11.59 9.26 20.45
CA ARG A 275 12.41 10.12 19.61
C ARG A 275 13.25 9.26 18.67
N ASP A 276 13.98 9.90 17.77
CA ASP A 276 14.82 9.18 16.80
C ASP A 276 15.92 8.37 17.51
N GLU A 277 16.37 8.81 18.69
CA GLU A 277 17.34 8.08 19.50
C GLU A 277 16.78 6.75 20.07
N ASP A 278 15.45 6.64 20.22
CA ASP A 278 14.78 5.45 20.74
C ASP A 278 14.52 4.40 19.64
N MET A 279 14.48 4.83 18.37
CA MET A 279 14.12 3.96 17.24
C MET A 279 14.99 2.71 17.12
N PRO A 280 16.35 2.78 17.27
CA PRO A 280 17.18 1.59 17.19
C PRO A 280 16.81 0.52 18.21
N ALA A 281 16.37 0.90 19.42
CA ALA A 281 15.96 -0.04 20.45
C ALA A 281 14.62 -0.72 20.11
N LEU A 282 13.65 0.04 19.61
CA LEU A 282 12.36 -0.49 19.14
C LEU A 282 12.54 -1.47 17.98
N VAL A 283 13.45 -1.15 17.05
CA VAL A 283 13.79 -2.03 15.92
C VAL A 283 14.51 -3.29 16.41
N ALA A 284 15.48 -3.16 17.32
CA ALA A 284 16.19 -4.31 17.87
C ALA A 284 15.23 -5.28 18.58
N GLU A 285 14.24 -4.76 19.29
CA GLU A 285 13.19 -5.55 19.93
C GLU A 285 12.38 -6.35 18.90
N ALA A 286 11.90 -5.71 17.83
CA ALA A 286 11.18 -6.39 16.74
C ALA A 286 12.05 -7.42 16.00
N ARG A 287 13.33 -7.08 15.73
CA ARG A 287 14.31 -7.98 15.09
C ARG A 287 14.61 -9.23 15.91
N GLY A 288 14.38 -9.20 17.22
CA GLY A 288 14.44 -10.37 18.09
C GLY A 288 13.40 -11.45 17.75
N ILE A 289 12.30 -11.08 17.08
CA ILE A 289 11.25 -12.01 16.60
C ILE A 289 11.30 -12.16 15.08
N PHE A 290 11.46 -11.05 14.36
CA PHE A 290 11.41 -11.02 12.90
C PHE A 290 12.54 -10.15 12.36
N ALA A 291 13.60 -10.78 11.84
CA ALA A 291 14.86 -10.12 11.49
C ALA A 291 14.69 -8.98 10.45
N GLU A 292 13.78 -9.14 9.49
CA GLU A 292 13.47 -8.16 8.45
C GLU A 292 12.49 -7.07 8.93
N SER A 293 12.74 -6.53 10.11
CA SER A 293 11.97 -5.44 10.72
C SER A 293 12.69 -4.10 10.62
N TYR A 294 11.92 -3.06 10.29
CA TYR A 294 12.40 -1.69 10.07
C TYR A 294 11.48 -0.67 10.74
N ALA A 295 12.05 0.44 11.23
CA ALA A 295 11.25 1.58 11.67
C ALA A 295 10.99 2.53 10.51
N GLY A 296 9.72 2.87 10.29
CA GLY A 296 9.32 3.92 9.37
C GLY A 296 9.80 5.30 9.85
N ALA A 297 10.08 6.18 8.89
CA ALA A 297 10.33 7.60 9.14
C ALA A 297 9.58 8.42 8.09
N ASP A 298 9.23 9.66 8.44
CA ASP A 298 8.62 10.57 7.48
C ASP A 298 9.51 10.75 6.25
N LEU A 299 8.88 10.67 5.08
CA LEU A 299 9.47 10.73 3.74
C LEU A 299 10.41 9.57 3.39
N LEU A 300 10.51 8.53 4.24
CA LEU A 300 11.20 7.29 3.89
C LEU A 300 10.48 6.63 2.70
N THR A 301 11.24 6.29 1.66
CA THR A 301 10.75 5.58 0.48
C THR A 301 11.42 4.21 0.39
N LEU A 302 10.61 3.17 0.23
CA LEU A 302 11.00 1.77 0.24
C LEU A 302 10.63 1.13 -1.11
N PRO A 303 11.59 0.55 -1.85
CA PRO A 303 11.28 -0.19 -3.05
C PRO A 303 10.66 -1.53 -2.67
N ILE A 304 9.75 -2.01 -3.51
CA ILE A 304 9.14 -3.33 -3.43
C ILE A 304 9.50 -4.02 -4.74
N PRO A 305 10.69 -4.65 -4.81
CA PRO A 305 11.14 -5.37 -6.00
C PRO A 305 10.27 -6.60 -6.22
N ARG A 306 10.24 -7.12 -7.46
CA ARG A 306 9.68 -8.45 -7.68
C ARG A 306 10.64 -9.50 -7.14
N GLN A 307 10.09 -10.67 -6.84
CA GLN A 307 10.92 -11.79 -6.41
C GLN A 307 11.93 -12.13 -7.51
N GLY A 308 13.22 -12.12 -7.17
CA GLY A 308 14.32 -12.35 -8.12
C GLY A 308 14.91 -11.08 -8.77
N GLU A 309 14.36 -9.90 -8.49
CA GLU A 309 15.01 -8.61 -8.83
C GLU A 309 15.89 -8.16 -7.65
N GLU A 310 17.13 -7.74 -7.91
CA GLU A 310 18.01 -7.17 -6.89
C GLU A 310 17.51 -5.79 -6.42
N GLU A 311 17.66 -5.50 -5.13
CA GLU A 311 17.42 -4.17 -4.58
C GLU A 311 18.51 -3.21 -5.06
N THR A 312 18.23 -2.44 -6.11
CA THR A 312 19.12 -1.37 -6.54
C THR A 312 18.95 -0.16 -5.63
N GLY A 313 19.60 -0.18 -4.46
CA GLY A 313 19.66 0.98 -3.56
C GLY A 313 20.08 0.62 -2.15
N GLY A 314 21.25 1.10 -1.71
CA GLY A 314 21.64 1.07 -0.31
C GLY A 314 20.80 2.07 0.47
N TYR A 315 19.72 1.60 1.11
CA TYR A 315 18.93 2.42 2.01
C TYR A 315 19.58 2.42 3.38
N CYS A 316 19.70 3.60 3.98
CA CYS A 316 20.00 3.72 5.40
C CYS A 316 18.71 3.41 6.16
N LEU A 317 18.31 2.13 6.17
CA LEU A 317 17.26 1.64 7.03
C LEU A 317 17.84 1.55 8.44
N ILE A 318 17.20 2.21 9.40
CA ILE A 318 17.56 2.13 10.81
C ILE A 318 16.86 0.89 11.39
#